data_AF-A0A914YW82-F1
#
_entry.id   AF-A0A914YW82-F1
#
_cell.length_a   1.000
_cell.length_b   1.000
_cell.length_c   1.000
_cell.angle_alpha   90.00
_cell.angle_beta   90.00
_cell.angle_gamma   90.00
#
_symmetry.space_group_name_H-M   'P 1'
#
loop_
_entity.id
_entity.type
_entity.pdbx_description
1 polymer ?
#
loop_
_entity_poly.entity_id
_entity_poly.type
_entity_poly.pdbx_seq_one_letter_code
_entity_poly.pdbx_strand_id
1 'polypeptide(L)'
;MWKIIFLLFSSFITLSYETPDQPELTFESLYKYGKRSYTDKEWHDCVGFMLRAIEDYHYYREETFWCREKCEKQVNESPAEILALPDHSFVKMGIAFGTAQKALCLLRCRIDKFTEQRPPMSNYDVYEEFQDRKPYHYLQFCYWKLGDLKNAVKSAFTFLIARPGDVDTIANLDFYREQKAFDYSFMIDALQMEYEVRFLK
;
A
#
# COMPACT_ATOMS: atom_id res chain seq x y z
N MET A 1 -19.57 9.25 -60.38
CA MET A 1 -19.56 10.12 -59.18
C MET A 1 -19.66 9.24 -57.95
N TRP A 2 -18.52 8.94 -57.32
CA TRP A 2 -18.39 8.06 -56.15
C TRP A 2 -18.06 8.92 -54.93
N LYS A 3 -18.82 8.82 -53.83
CA LYS A 3 -18.44 9.40 -52.54
C LYS A 3 -18.18 8.25 -51.57
N ILE A 4 -16.93 8.04 -51.22
CA ILE A 4 -16.47 7.17 -50.15
C ILE A 4 -16.51 8.00 -48.86
N ILE A 5 -17.31 7.56 -47.89
CA ILE A 5 -17.35 8.16 -46.55
C ILE A 5 -16.36 7.38 -45.68
N PHE A 6 -15.25 8.01 -45.31
CA PHE A 6 -14.34 7.49 -44.31
C PHE A 6 -14.89 7.81 -42.91
N LEU A 7 -15.34 6.79 -42.19
CA LEU A 7 -15.63 6.88 -40.76
C LEU A 7 -14.31 6.74 -40.00
N LEU A 8 -13.81 7.85 -39.46
CA LEU A 8 -12.70 7.85 -38.52
C LEU A 8 -13.21 7.35 -37.17
N PHE A 9 -12.88 6.11 -36.82
CA PHE A 9 -13.00 5.62 -35.44
C PHE A 9 -11.91 6.29 -34.61
N SER A 10 -12.27 7.31 -33.81
CA SER A 10 -11.39 7.78 -32.75
C SER A 10 -11.39 6.73 -31.64
N SER A 11 -10.29 5.99 -31.52
CA SER A 11 -10.03 5.17 -30.33
C SER A 11 -9.88 6.12 -29.14
N PHE A 12 -10.95 6.29 -28.37
CA PHE A 12 -10.85 6.81 -27.02
C PHE A 12 -10.08 5.76 -26.22
N ILE A 13 -8.79 6.00 -26.01
CA ILE A 13 -8.03 5.28 -24.98
C ILE A 13 -8.62 5.77 -23.66
N THR A 14 -9.59 5.01 -23.14
CA THR A 14 -9.96 5.12 -21.74
C THR A 14 -8.72 4.73 -20.96
N LEU A 15 -8.12 5.69 -20.26
CA LEU A 15 -7.15 5.40 -19.22
C LEU A 15 -7.92 4.67 -18.11
N SER A 16 -8.02 3.34 -18.24
CA SER A 16 -8.48 2.49 -17.16
C SER A 16 -7.41 2.56 -16.09
N TYR A 17 -7.71 3.28 -15.00
CA TYR A 17 -7.13 2.93 -13.73
C TYR A 17 -7.56 1.49 -13.47
N GLU A 18 -6.63 0.55 -13.63
CA GLU A 18 -6.78 -0.85 -13.23
C GLU A 18 -7.04 -0.84 -11.73
N THR A 19 -8.32 -0.82 -11.36
CA THR A 19 -8.75 -1.29 -10.06
C THR A 19 -8.56 -2.81 -10.04
N PRO A 20 -8.20 -3.42 -8.92
CA PRO A 20 -8.16 -4.87 -8.80
C PRO A 20 -9.47 -5.48 -9.30
N ASP A 21 -9.36 -6.50 -10.14
CA ASP A 21 -10.45 -7.20 -10.87
C ASP A 21 -11.58 -7.72 -9.95
N GLN A 22 -11.40 -7.67 -8.63
CA GLN A 22 -12.30 -8.16 -7.59
C GLN A 22 -12.26 -7.24 -6.35
N PRO A 23 -13.07 -6.16 -6.30
CA PRO A 23 -13.01 -5.19 -5.20
C PRO A 23 -13.40 -5.76 -3.83
N GLU A 24 -14.17 -6.84 -3.81
CA GLU A 24 -14.63 -7.50 -2.59
C GLU A 24 -13.52 -8.26 -1.84
N LEU A 25 -12.42 -8.58 -2.53
CA LEU A 25 -11.28 -9.26 -1.93
C LEU A 25 -10.33 -8.24 -1.30
N THR A 26 -10.45 -8.08 0.01
CA THR A 26 -9.55 -7.21 0.78
C THR A 26 -8.13 -7.78 0.89
N PHE A 27 -7.15 -6.92 1.13
CA PHE A 27 -5.78 -7.30 1.43
C PHE A 27 -5.71 -8.31 2.59
N GLU A 28 -6.62 -8.22 3.57
CA GLU A 28 -6.71 -9.19 4.67
C GLU A 28 -7.06 -10.59 4.19
N SER A 29 -8.03 -10.70 3.28
CA SER A 29 -8.48 -11.96 2.69
C SER A 29 -7.42 -12.54 1.76
N LEU A 30 -6.86 -11.71 0.89
CA LEU A 30 -5.78 -12.08 -0.03
C LEU A 30 -4.55 -12.55 0.74
N TYR A 31 -4.16 -11.84 1.80
CA TYR A 31 -3.04 -12.22 2.64
C TYR A 31 -3.28 -13.56 3.35
N LYS A 32 -4.51 -13.81 3.83
CA LYS A 32 -4.89 -15.11 4.39
C LYS A 32 -4.75 -16.23 3.36
N TYR A 33 -5.20 -16.03 2.12
CA TYR A 33 -5.02 -17.01 1.04
C TYR A 33 -3.55 -17.24 0.69
N GLY A 34 -2.75 -16.17 0.65
CA GLY A 34 -1.30 -16.26 0.44
C GLY A 34 -0.59 -17.05 1.55
N LYS A 35 -0.94 -16.80 2.82
CA LYS A 35 -0.39 -17.57 3.95
C LYS A 35 -0.75 -19.05 3.88
N ARG A 36 -1.99 -19.36 3.49
CA ARG A 36 -2.43 -20.74 3.26
C ARG A 36 -1.64 -21.39 2.13
N SER A 37 -1.51 -20.72 0.99
CA SER A 37 -0.75 -21.22 -0.17
C SER A 37 0.73 -21.46 0.17
N TYR A 38 1.32 -20.60 1.01
CA TYR A 38 2.66 -20.81 1.56
C TYR A 38 2.75 -22.09 2.40
N THR A 39 1.79 -22.30 3.32
CA THR A 39 1.73 -23.51 4.15
C THR A 39 1.52 -24.77 3.30
N ASP A 40 0.64 -24.69 2.30
CA ASP A 40 0.28 -25.78 1.40
C ASP A 40 1.36 -26.03 0.32
N LYS A 41 2.42 -25.20 0.29
CA LYS A 41 3.55 -25.25 -0.67
C LYS A 41 3.15 -24.98 -2.11
N GLU A 42 2.05 -24.28 -2.31
CA GLU A 42 1.57 -23.79 -3.59
C GLU A 42 2.28 -22.46 -3.90
N TRP A 43 3.53 -22.54 -4.36
CA TRP A 43 4.41 -21.37 -4.45
C TRP A 43 3.94 -20.32 -5.44
N HIS A 44 3.35 -20.72 -6.57
CA HIS A 44 2.81 -19.79 -7.57
C HIS A 44 1.64 -18.99 -6.98
N ASP A 45 0.71 -19.67 -6.32
CA ASP A 45 -0.44 -19.02 -5.68
C ASP A 45 -0.02 -18.18 -4.49
N CYS A 46 0.98 -18.61 -3.71
CA CYS A 46 1.59 -17.77 -2.68
C CYS A 46 2.05 -16.43 -3.25
N VAL A 47 2.82 -16.44 -4.35
CA VAL A 47 3.29 -15.20 -4.98
C VAL A 47 2.10 -14.37 -5.47
N GLY A 48 1.16 -14.98 -6.19
CA GLY A 48 0.00 -14.29 -6.74
C GLY A 48 -0.85 -13.60 -5.66
N PHE A 49 -1.22 -14.33 -4.61
CA PHE A 49 -2.02 -13.77 -3.52
C PHE A 49 -1.28 -12.71 -2.71
N MET A 50 0.02 -12.91 -2.44
CA MET A 50 0.82 -11.92 -1.70
C MET A 50 0.94 -10.60 -2.47
N LEU A 51 1.21 -10.65 -3.77
CA LEU A 51 1.29 -9.45 -4.61
C LEU A 51 -0.05 -8.71 -4.69
N ARG A 52 -1.15 -9.45 -4.92
CA ARG A 52 -2.50 -8.84 -4.92
C ARG A 52 -2.86 -8.25 -3.56
N ALA A 53 -2.43 -8.86 -2.47
CA ALA A 53 -2.66 -8.32 -1.13
C ALA A 53 -1.88 -7.02 -0.91
N ILE A 54 -0.64 -6.92 -1.37
CA ILE A 54 0.18 -5.70 -1.32
C ILE A 54 -0.49 -4.59 -2.13
N GLU A 55 -0.92 -4.87 -3.35
CA GLU A 55 -1.62 -3.92 -4.22
C GLU A 55 -2.89 -3.36 -3.56
N ASP A 56 -3.76 -4.23 -3.03
CA ASP A 56 -4.99 -3.79 -2.37
C ASP A 56 -4.70 -3.00 -1.08
N TYR A 57 -3.63 -3.35 -0.36
CA TYR A 57 -3.19 -2.59 0.80
C TYR A 57 -2.72 -1.17 0.44
N HIS A 58 -2.01 -1.00 -0.68
CA HIS A 58 -1.65 0.32 -1.19
C HIS A 58 -2.90 1.15 -1.51
N TYR A 59 -3.87 0.55 -2.19
CA TYR A 59 -5.16 1.19 -2.44
C TYR A 59 -5.85 1.64 -1.15
N TYR A 60 -5.96 0.76 -0.14
CA TYR A 60 -6.54 1.10 1.16
C TYR A 60 -5.81 2.29 1.84
N ARG A 61 -4.48 2.29 1.79
CA ARG A 61 -3.62 3.34 2.35
C ARG A 61 -3.82 4.67 1.64
N GLU A 62 -3.86 4.66 0.32
CA GLU A 62 -4.06 5.85 -0.52
C GLU A 62 -5.44 6.47 -0.28
N GLU A 63 -6.49 5.66 -0.23
CA GLU A 63 -7.85 6.16 0.05
C GLU A 63 -7.96 6.73 1.47
N THR A 64 -7.33 6.07 2.44
CA THR A 64 -7.25 6.58 3.82
C THR A 64 -6.49 7.91 3.89
N PHE A 65 -5.39 8.03 3.16
CA PHE A 65 -4.60 9.25 3.10
C PHE A 65 -5.36 10.39 2.41
N TRP A 66 -6.01 10.09 1.30
CA TRP A 66 -6.84 11.05 0.56
C TRP A 66 -7.96 11.62 1.44
N CYS A 67 -8.64 10.77 2.22
CA CYS A 67 -9.65 11.26 3.17
C CYS A 67 -9.05 12.21 4.22
N ARG A 68 -7.84 11.93 4.72
CA ARG A 68 -7.16 12.80 5.69
C ARG A 68 -6.82 14.16 5.07
N GLU A 69 -6.20 14.16 3.89
CA GLU A 69 -5.81 15.38 3.19
C GLU A 69 -7.02 16.23 2.82
N LYS A 70 -8.08 15.62 2.28
CA LYS A 70 -9.34 16.29 1.94
C LYS A 70 -9.95 16.98 3.16
N CYS A 71 -10.07 16.26 4.28
CA CYS A 71 -10.70 16.79 5.48
C CYS A 71 -9.83 17.82 6.22
N GLU A 72 -8.51 17.73 6.09
CA GLU A 72 -7.60 18.74 6.61
C GLU A 72 -7.76 20.09 5.89
N LYS A 73 -7.88 20.07 4.55
CA LYS A 73 -8.13 21.30 3.76
C LYS A 73 -9.50 21.93 4.01
N GLN A 74 -10.50 21.13 4.41
CA GLN A 74 -11.86 21.61 4.66
C GLN A 74 -12.03 22.27 6.03
N VAL A 75 -11.24 21.86 7.03
CA VAL A 75 -11.23 22.44 8.37
C VAL A 75 -10.07 23.43 8.47
N ASN A 76 -10.14 24.49 7.67
CA ASN A 76 -9.25 25.65 7.78
C ASN A 76 -9.75 26.55 8.93
N GLU A 77 -9.45 26.16 10.17
CA GLU A 77 -9.45 27.12 11.28
C GLU A 77 -8.02 27.64 11.40
N SER A 78 -7.78 28.93 11.15
CA SER A 78 -6.43 29.49 11.34
C SER A 78 -6.13 29.42 12.85
N PRO A 79 -5.16 28.59 13.30
CA PRO A 79 -4.87 28.49 14.72
C PRO A 79 -4.32 29.81 15.26
N ALA A 80 -3.73 30.62 14.37
CA ALA A 80 -3.15 31.92 14.67
C ALA A 80 -4.18 32.98 15.07
N GLU A 81 -5.36 33.04 14.43
CA GLU A 81 -6.41 34.00 14.82
C GLU A 81 -7.14 33.57 16.10
N ILE A 82 -7.33 32.26 16.31
CA ILE A 82 -7.98 31.74 17.51
C ILE A 82 -7.06 31.92 18.73
N LEU A 83 -5.76 31.61 18.61
CA LEU A 83 -4.78 31.79 19.72
C LEU A 83 -4.50 33.26 20.07
N ALA A 84 -4.87 34.22 19.21
CA ALA A 84 -4.75 35.65 19.46
C ALA A 84 -5.90 36.22 20.33
N LEU A 85 -6.91 35.42 20.65
CA LEU A 85 -8.05 35.86 21.48
C LEU A 85 -7.69 35.84 22.98
N PRO A 86 -8.00 36.90 23.74
CA PRO A 86 -7.61 37.06 25.14
C PRO A 86 -8.35 36.11 26.10
N ASP A 87 -9.46 35.50 25.66
CA ASP A 87 -10.27 34.59 26.48
C ASP A 87 -10.11 33.15 26.00
N HIS A 88 -9.38 32.37 26.80
CA HIS A 88 -9.08 30.96 26.55
C HIS A 88 -10.33 30.07 26.44
N SER A 89 -11.50 30.49 26.93
CA SER A 89 -12.73 29.70 26.85
C SER A 89 -13.27 29.60 25.42
N PHE A 90 -13.29 30.70 24.67
CA PHE A 90 -13.71 30.74 23.25
C PHE A 90 -12.71 30.03 22.34
N VAL A 91 -11.42 30.13 22.64
CA VAL A 91 -10.34 29.39 21.95
C VAL A 91 -10.55 27.89 22.05
N LYS A 92 -10.80 27.38 23.26
CA LYS A 92 -11.07 25.95 23.48
C LYS A 92 -12.34 25.49 22.76
N MET A 93 -13.37 26.32 22.71
CA MET A 93 -14.61 26.01 22.01
C MET A 93 -14.41 25.92 20.49
N GLY A 94 -13.65 26.87 19.89
CA GLY A 94 -13.29 26.84 18.49
C GLY A 94 -12.53 25.57 18.12
N ILE A 95 -11.44 25.26 18.84
CA ILE A 95 -10.65 24.04 18.63
C ILE A 95 -11.50 22.77 18.75
N ALA A 96 -12.38 22.71 19.76
CA ALA A 96 -13.28 21.56 19.94
C ALA A 96 -14.25 21.41 18.76
N PHE A 97 -14.79 22.52 18.26
CA PHE A 97 -15.69 22.54 17.11
C PHE A 97 -14.97 22.13 15.82
N GLY A 98 -13.79 22.68 15.51
CA GLY A 98 -12.98 22.27 14.37
C GLY A 98 -12.58 20.80 14.43
N THR A 99 -12.22 20.30 15.62
CA THR A 99 -11.93 18.88 15.83
C THR A 99 -13.15 18.00 15.53
N ALA A 100 -14.34 18.40 16.01
CA ALA A 100 -15.58 17.69 15.74
C ALA A 100 -15.94 17.70 14.25
N GLN A 101 -15.76 18.83 13.55
CA GLN A 101 -15.97 18.93 12.11
C GLN A 101 -15.02 18.02 11.33
N LYS A 102 -13.74 18.00 11.70
CA LYS A 102 -12.73 17.13 11.06
C LYS A 102 -13.09 15.66 11.27
N ALA A 103 -13.48 15.29 12.49
CA ALA A 103 -13.92 13.92 12.80
C ALA A 103 -15.15 13.51 11.97
N LEU A 104 -16.15 14.39 11.85
CA LEU A 104 -17.34 14.13 11.04
C LEU A 104 -17.01 13.99 9.55
N CYS A 105 -16.13 14.84 9.02
CA CYS A 105 -15.65 14.72 7.64
C CYS A 105 -14.96 13.37 7.39
N LEU A 106 -14.05 12.97 8.29
CA LEU A 106 -13.32 11.71 8.18
C LEU A 106 -14.27 10.51 8.24
N LEU A 107 -15.26 10.53 9.13
CA LEU A 107 -16.26 9.48 9.22
C LEU A 107 -17.04 9.33 7.91
N ARG A 108 -17.56 10.44 7.37
CA ARG A 108 -18.31 10.44 6.09
C ARG A 108 -17.44 9.97 4.93
N CYS A 109 -16.23 10.49 4.83
CA CYS A 109 -15.31 10.13 3.76
C CYS A 109 -14.99 8.62 3.76
N ARG A 110 -14.80 8.03 4.94
CA ARG A 110 -14.57 6.59 5.05
C ARG A 110 -15.79 5.77 4.67
N ILE A 111 -16.99 6.18 5.07
CA ILE A 111 -18.24 5.50 4.68
C ILE A 111 -18.42 5.56 3.15
N ASP A 112 -18.11 6.69 2.53
CA ASP A 112 -18.23 6.86 1.08
C ASP A 112 -17.20 6.03 0.30
N LYS A 113 -16.00 5.87 0.85
CA LYS A 113 -14.89 5.12 0.21
C LYS A 113 -14.94 3.62 0.45
N PHE A 114 -15.36 3.19 1.64
CA PHE A 114 -15.37 1.79 2.05
C PHE A 114 -16.80 1.27 2.16
N THR A 115 -17.31 0.75 1.04
CA THR A 115 -18.68 0.24 0.89
C THR A 115 -18.74 -1.28 1.12
N GLU A 116 -19.91 -1.90 0.92
CA GLU A 116 -20.02 -3.36 0.96
C GLU A 116 -19.12 -4.07 -0.06
N GLN A 117 -18.93 -3.45 -1.23
CA GLN A 117 -18.03 -3.97 -2.28
C GLN A 117 -16.56 -3.71 -1.97
N ARG A 118 -16.25 -2.80 -1.03
CA ARG A 118 -14.90 -2.41 -0.59
C ARG A 118 -14.91 -2.29 0.94
N PRO A 119 -15.05 -3.40 1.67
CA PRO A 119 -15.30 -3.32 3.10
C PRO A 119 -14.13 -2.65 3.84
N PRO A 120 -14.40 -1.91 4.92
CA PRO A 120 -13.35 -1.29 5.70
C PRO A 120 -12.47 -2.37 6.33
N MET A 121 -11.22 -2.01 6.59
CA MET A 121 -10.29 -2.86 7.33
C MET A 121 -10.91 -3.32 8.66
N SER A 122 -10.84 -4.61 8.91
CA SER A 122 -11.45 -5.25 10.08
C SER A 122 -10.43 -5.75 11.10
N ASN A 123 -9.24 -6.14 10.67
CA ASN A 123 -8.19 -6.71 11.49
C ASN A 123 -6.97 -5.77 11.54
N TYR A 124 -6.75 -5.19 12.71
CA TYR A 124 -5.62 -4.30 12.95
C TYR A 124 -4.27 -5.04 13.01
N ASP A 125 -4.23 -6.29 13.46
CA ASP A 125 -2.98 -7.08 13.51
C ASP A 125 -2.43 -7.31 12.09
N VAL A 126 -3.32 -7.60 11.13
CA VAL A 126 -2.91 -7.75 9.72
C VAL A 126 -2.38 -6.42 9.18
N TYR A 127 -2.99 -5.30 9.54
CA TYR A 127 -2.48 -3.99 9.15
C TYR A 127 -1.06 -3.73 9.71
N GLU A 128 -0.80 -4.09 10.97
CA GLU A 128 0.55 -3.99 11.54
C GLU A 128 1.54 -4.90 10.82
N GLU A 129 1.15 -6.13 10.47
CA GLU A 129 1.99 -7.02 9.65
C GLU A 129 2.37 -6.38 8.30
N PHE A 130 1.46 -5.63 7.67
CA PHE A 130 1.75 -4.91 6.43
C PHE A 130 2.64 -3.67 6.65
N GLN A 131 2.46 -2.93 7.76
CA GLN A 131 3.39 -1.86 8.15
C GLN A 131 4.82 -2.40 8.32
N ASP A 132 4.94 -3.59 8.90
CA ASP A 132 6.19 -4.34 9.08
C ASP A 132 6.70 -5.02 7.80
N ARG A 133 6.03 -4.82 6.66
CA ARG A 133 6.38 -5.42 5.35
C ARG A 133 6.38 -6.96 5.37
N LYS A 134 5.62 -7.60 6.26
CA LYS A 134 5.57 -9.06 6.42
C LYS A 134 5.18 -9.83 5.14
N PRO A 135 4.35 -9.33 4.22
CA PRO A 135 4.13 -10.00 2.93
C PRO A 135 5.43 -10.27 2.15
N TYR A 136 6.41 -9.36 2.21
CA TYR A 136 7.71 -9.56 1.57
C TYR A 136 8.53 -10.66 2.23
N HIS A 137 8.35 -10.87 3.54
CA HIS A 137 8.94 -12.01 4.24
C HIS A 137 8.39 -13.35 3.74
N TYR A 138 7.13 -13.43 3.31
CA TYR A 138 6.62 -14.63 2.64
C TYR A 138 7.10 -14.73 1.19
N LEU A 139 7.08 -13.62 0.46
CA LEU A 139 7.51 -13.56 -0.94
C LEU A 139 8.96 -14.03 -1.12
N GLN A 140 9.90 -13.70 -0.22
CA GLN A 140 11.28 -14.19 -0.34
C GLN A 140 11.34 -15.72 -0.44
N PHE A 141 10.56 -16.43 0.36
CA PHE A 141 10.53 -17.89 0.35
C PHE A 141 9.80 -18.43 -0.86
N CYS A 142 8.66 -17.83 -1.22
CA CYS A 142 7.89 -18.30 -2.37
C CYS A 142 8.67 -18.13 -3.69
N TYR A 143 9.34 -16.99 -3.88
CA TYR A 143 10.24 -16.79 -5.03
C TYR A 143 11.45 -17.74 -4.99
N TRP A 144 12.06 -17.93 -3.82
CA TRP A 144 13.18 -18.86 -3.67
C TRP A 144 12.78 -20.29 -4.08
N LYS A 145 11.60 -20.75 -3.66
CA LYS A 145 11.08 -22.08 -4.01
C LYS A 145 10.74 -22.24 -5.50
N LEU A 146 10.48 -21.13 -6.20
CA LEU A 146 10.30 -21.08 -7.65
C LEU A 146 11.62 -20.93 -8.42
N GLY A 147 12.76 -20.81 -7.74
CA GLY A 147 14.07 -20.58 -8.36
C GLY A 147 14.30 -19.13 -8.81
N ASP A 148 13.43 -18.20 -8.42
CA ASP A 148 13.56 -16.78 -8.73
C ASP A 148 14.41 -16.07 -7.66
N LEU A 149 15.73 -16.25 -7.78
CA LEU A 149 16.70 -15.66 -6.83
C LEU A 149 16.58 -14.13 -6.80
N LYS A 150 16.36 -13.47 -7.95
CA LYS A 150 16.29 -12.01 -8.04
C LYS A 150 15.16 -11.46 -7.18
N ASN A 151 13.95 -11.97 -7.35
CA ASN A 151 12.80 -11.50 -6.57
C ASN A 151 12.83 -12.00 -5.13
N ALA A 152 13.48 -13.14 -4.86
CA ALA A 152 13.72 -13.60 -3.48
C ALA A 152 14.60 -12.60 -2.70
N VAL A 153 15.75 -12.22 -3.27
CA VAL A 153 16.67 -11.23 -2.67
C VAL A 153 15.98 -9.88 -2.53
N LYS A 154 15.30 -9.40 -3.59
CA LYS A 154 14.56 -8.13 -3.56
C LYS A 154 13.54 -8.12 -2.41
N SER A 155 12.77 -9.18 -2.24
CA SER A 155 11.75 -9.29 -1.19
C SER A 155 12.38 -9.34 0.21
N ALA A 156 13.43 -10.14 0.39
CA ALA A 156 14.16 -10.24 1.67
C ALA A 156 14.76 -8.89 2.07
N PHE A 157 15.38 -8.17 1.13
CA PHE A 157 15.94 -6.85 1.37
C PHE A 157 14.87 -5.81 1.70
N THR A 158 13.74 -5.83 0.99
CA THR A 158 12.58 -4.96 1.26
C THR A 158 12.05 -5.16 2.68
N PHE A 159 11.97 -6.42 3.15
CA PHE A 159 11.55 -6.72 4.51
C PHE A 159 12.59 -6.27 5.55
N LEU A 160 13.89 -6.50 5.29
CA LEU A 160 14.97 -6.09 6.19
C LEU A 160 15.00 -4.56 6.42
N ILE A 161 14.65 -3.75 5.42
CA ILE A 161 14.61 -2.29 5.57
C ILE A 161 13.61 -1.84 6.65
N ALA A 162 12.43 -2.49 6.73
CA ALA A 162 11.49 -2.21 7.82
C ALA A 162 11.94 -2.81 9.15
N ARG A 163 12.68 -3.92 9.11
CA ARG A 163 13.05 -4.73 10.27
C ARG A 163 14.56 -5.02 10.29
N PRO A 164 15.42 -3.99 10.50
CA PRO A 164 16.87 -4.13 10.31
C PRO A 164 17.56 -5.06 11.31
N GLY A 165 16.91 -5.40 12.44
CA GLY A 165 17.41 -6.34 13.44
C GLY A 165 16.91 -7.78 13.28
N ASP A 166 16.21 -8.11 12.20
CA ASP A 166 15.65 -9.45 11.98
C ASP A 166 16.75 -10.44 11.58
N VAL A 167 17.24 -11.20 12.56
CA VAL A 167 18.39 -12.12 12.41
C VAL A 167 18.15 -13.17 11.33
N ASP A 168 16.93 -13.68 11.22
CA ASP A 168 16.57 -14.69 10.22
C ASP A 168 16.68 -14.14 8.80
N THR A 169 16.22 -12.91 8.57
CA THR A 169 16.32 -12.25 7.26
C THR A 169 17.75 -11.92 6.89
N ILE A 170 18.58 -11.50 7.85
CA ILE A 170 20.01 -11.27 7.64
C ILE A 170 20.68 -12.58 7.18
N ALA A 171 20.43 -13.67 7.90
CA ALA A 171 20.95 -14.99 7.56
C ALA A 171 20.46 -15.47 6.17
N ASN A 172 19.20 -15.23 5.83
CA ASN A 172 18.67 -15.54 4.49
C ASN A 172 19.39 -14.75 3.39
N LEU A 173 19.68 -13.46 3.62
CA LEU A 173 20.42 -12.64 2.66
C LEU A 173 21.90 -13.03 2.56
N ASP A 174 22.54 -13.46 3.65
CA ASP A 174 23.86 -14.08 3.61
C ASP A 174 23.83 -15.35 2.74
N PHE A 175 22.84 -16.22 2.97
CA PHE A 175 22.64 -17.42 2.18
C PHE A 175 22.40 -17.13 0.68
N TYR A 176 21.61 -16.11 0.36
CA TYR A 176 21.38 -15.72 -1.04
C TYR A 176 22.64 -15.15 -1.71
N ARG A 177 23.51 -14.48 -0.95
CA ARG A 177 24.80 -13.95 -1.45
C ARG A 177 25.78 -15.05 -1.88
N GLU A 178 25.66 -16.24 -1.31
CA GLU A 178 26.50 -17.40 -1.65
C GLU A 178 26.06 -18.09 -2.95
N GLN A 179 24.89 -17.74 -3.50
CA GLN A 179 24.36 -18.37 -4.71
C GLN A 179 25.13 -17.88 -5.94
N LYS A 180 25.46 -18.80 -6.86
CA LYS A 180 26.23 -18.48 -8.09
C LYS A 180 25.60 -17.42 -8.98
N ALA A 181 24.26 -17.34 -8.97
CA ALA A 181 23.49 -16.40 -9.79
C ALA A 181 23.22 -15.06 -9.06
N PHE A 182 23.79 -14.86 -7.87
CA PHE A 182 23.59 -13.63 -7.10
C PHE A 182 24.24 -12.43 -7.79
N ASP A 183 23.54 -11.29 -7.71
CA ASP A 183 24.05 -9.99 -8.13
C ASP A 183 23.59 -8.93 -7.12
N TYR A 184 24.48 -8.00 -6.76
CA TYR A 184 24.16 -6.93 -5.81
C TYR A 184 23.04 -6.00 -6.29
N SER A 185 22.80 -5.91 -7.60
CA SER A 185 21.66 -5.18 -8.17
C SER A 185 20.30 -5.78 -7.81
N PHE A 186 20.24 -6.96 -7.19
CA PHE A 186 18.99 -7.55 -6.70
C PHE A 186 18.59 -6.99 -5.33
N MET A 187 19.52 -6.41 -4.57
CA MET A 187 19.27 -5.81 -3.26
C MET A 187 18.71 -4.39 -3.41
N ILE A 188 17.47 -4.31 -3.89
CA ILE A 188 16.72 -3.07 -4.09
C ILE A 188 15.44 -3.14 -3.26
N ASP A 189 15.09 -2.04 -2.57
CA ASP A 189 13.81 -1.95 -1.88
C ASP A 189 12.68 -1.92 -2.92
N ALA A 190 11.76 -2.88 -2.87
CA ALA A 190 10.60 -2.90 -3.74
C ALA A 190 9.67 -1.70 -3.52
N LEU A 191 9.77 -1.05 -2.36
CA LEU A 191 9.01 0.13 -1.98
C LEU A 191 9.83 1.43 -2.13
N GLN A 192 11.03 1.37 -2.71
CA GLN A 192 11.84 2.57 -2.92
C GLN A 192 11.10 3.57 -3.82
N MET A 193 11.00 4.81 -3.38
CA MET A 193 10.41 5.86 -4.21
C MET A 193 11.43 6.35 -5.25
N GLU A 194 10.98 6.69 -6.46
CA GLU A 194 11.87 7.12 -7.54
C GLU A 194 12.77 8.31 -7.16
N TYR A 195 12.24 9.25 -6.35
CA TYR A 195 13.02 10.40 -5.90
C TYR A 195 14.14 10.01 -4.92
N GLU A 196 14.00 8.95 -4.15
CA GLU A 196 15.01 8.49 -3.17
C GLU A 196 16.28 8.01 -3.88
N VAL A 197 16.14 7.40 -5.06
CA VAL A 197 17.24 6.96 -5.91
C VAL A 197 18.17 8.13 -6.29
N ARG A 198 17.63 9.35 -6.37
CA ARG A 198 18.41 10.55 -6.73
C ARG A 198 19.25 11.08 -5.56
N PHE A 199 18.84 10.84 -4.32
CA PHE A 199 19.51 11.37 -3.12
C PHE A 199 20.50 10.38 -2.48
N LEU A 200 20.52 9.12 -2.95
CA LEU A 200 21.42 8.06 -2.48
C LEU A 200 22.65 7.83 -3.38
N LYS A 201 22.87 8.71 -4.36
CA LYS A 201 24.07 8.74 -5.22
C LYS A 201 25.00 9.86 -4.79
#